data_AF-A0AAE3YEH3-F1
#
_entry.id   AF-A0AAE3YEH3-F1
#
_cell.length_a   1.000
_cell.length_b   1.000
_cell.length_c   1.000
_cell.angle_alpha   90.00
_cell.angle_beta   90.00
_cell.angle_gamma   90.00
#
_symmetry.space_group_name_H-M   'P 1'
#
loop_
_entity.id
_entity.type
_entity.pdbx_description
1 polymer ?
#
loop_
_entity_poly.entity_id
_entity_poly.type
_entity_poly.pdbx_seq_one_letter_code
_entity_poly.pdbx_strand_id
1 'polypeptide(L)'
;MFKITAYSFLISASLWSCIPAYSAYPKEYRKAKADFPKQKAFVVNKDLKREFDILKHAGIYEIVEDSTHAAKITLHPMLTRTPSCGNAMIGSMITVGLLPSGFPYNITYSYDVAENSTTKNYQYNLEVYQSLWLFNIFRLGRTFSKQSGKALLGNYIASSK
;
A
#
# COMPACT_ATOMS: atom_id res chain seq x y z
N MET A 1 16.94 -27.26 -31.45
CA MET A 1 16.68 -25.84 -31.13
C MET A 1 15.62 -25.65 -30.04
N PHE A 2 14.39 -26.18 -30.20
CA PHE A 2 13.28 -26.03 -29.24
C PHE A 2 13.61 -26.38 -27.76
N LYS A 3 14.41 -27.41 -27.50
CA LYS A 3 14.79 -27.80 -26.13
C LYS A 3 15.63 -26.71 -25.43
N ILE A 4 16.58 -26.10 -26.13
CA ILE A 4 17.46 -25.07 -25.59
C ILE A 4 16.67 -23.80 -25.28
N THR A 5 15.71 -23.45 -26.13
CA THR A 5 14.79 -22.33 -25.92
C THR A 5 13.87 -22.56 -24.72
N ALA A 6 13.36 -23.78 -24.55
CA ALA A 6 12.52 -24.15 -23.39
C ALA A 6 13.31 -24.13 -22.07
N TYR A 7 14.55 -24.63 -22.04
CA TYR A 7 15.40 -24.55 -20.85
C TYR A 7 15.82 -23.11 -20.54
N SER A 8 16.14 -22.30 -21.56
CA SER A 8 16.42 -20.87 -21.37
C SER A 8 15.21 -20.13 -20.79
N PHE A 9 14.00 -20.45 -21.24
CA PHE A 9 12.77 -19.85 -20.72
C PHE A 9 12.52 -20.25 -19.26
N LEU A 10 12.67 -21.53 -18.93
CA LEU A 10 12.53 -22.03 -17.54
C LEU A 10 13.59 -21.44 -16.59
N ILE A 11 14.83 -21.26 -17.05
CA ILE A 11 15.91 -20.61 -16.27
C ILE A 11 15.64 -19.11 -16.11
N SER A 12 15.13 -18.44 -17.15
CA SER A 12 14.76 -17.02 -17.03
C SER A 12 13.55 -16.79 -16.11
N ALA A 13 12.60 -17.73 -16.07
CA ALA A 13 11.46 -17.69 -15.17
C ALA A 13 11.84 -18.02 -13.71
N SER A 14 12.87 -18.85 -13.48
CA SER A 14 13.36 -19.15 -12.12
C SER A 14 14.19 -18.01 -11.50
N LEU A 15 14.69 -17.08 -12.31
CA LEU A 15 15.34 -15.84 -11.84
C LEU A 15 14.33 -14.80 -11.29
N TRP A 16 13.03 -15.05 -11.38
CA TRP A 16 11.97 -14.23 -10.75
C TRP A 16 11.67 -14.64 -9.30
N SER A 17 12.68 -15.06 -8.55
CA SER A 17 12.54 -15.50 -7.15
C SER A 17 12.15 -14.38 -6.16
N CYS A 18 12.21 -13.12 -6.60
CA CYS A 18 11.95 -11.93 -5.79
C CYS A 18 10.55 -11.35 -6.05
N ILE A 19 9.48 -12.11 -5.78
CA ILE A 19 8.11 -11.61 -5.97
C ILE A 19 7.66 -10.85 -4.72
N PRO A 20 7.40 -9.53 -4.80
CA PRO A 20 7.00 -8.74 -3.64
C PRO A 20 5.53 -8.97 -3.29
N ALA A 21 5.25 -9.10 -2.00
CA ALA A 21 3.90 -8.98 -1.45
C ALA A 21 3.92 -8.13 -0.18
N TYR A 22 2.91 -7.28 -0.04
CA TYR A 22 2.80 -6.34 1.07
C TYR A 22 1.79 -6.81 2.11
N SER A 23 1.92 -6.34 3.34
CA SER A 23 0.94 -6.56 4.39
C SER A 23 0.88 -5.39 5.36
N ALA A 24 -0.34 -4.93 5.67
CA ALA A 24 -0.55 -3.87 6.66
C ALA A 24 -0.04 -4.31 8.05
N TYR A 25 0.51 -3.36 8.79
CA TYR A 25 0.89 -3.51 10.20
C TYR A 25 0.25 -2.39 11.04
N PRO A 26 -0.11 -2.65 12.30
CA PRO A 26 -0.10 -3.94 13.00
C PRO A 26 -1.09 -4.96 12.40
N LYS A 27 -0.96 -6.25 12.78
CA LYS A 27 -1.64 -7.36 12.08
C LYS A 27 -3.16 -7.24 12.10
N GLU A 28 -3.70 -6.55 13.09
CA GLU A 28 -5.12 -6.24 13.30
C GLU A 28 -5.66 -5.41 12.13
N TYR A 29 -4.88 -4.48 11.60
CA TYR A 29 -5.29 -3.60 10.49
C TYR A 29 -5.52 -4.38 9.20
N ARG A 30 -4.97 -5.59 9.07
CA ARG A 30 -5.22 -6.47 7.92
C ARG A 30 -6.69 -6.88 7.80
N LYS A 31 -7.40 -6.90 8.94
CA LYS A 31 -8.82 -7.24 9.07
C LYS A 31 -9.72 -6.02 9.25
N ALA A 32 -9.16 -4.81 9.29
CA ALA A 32 -9.95 -3.57 9.43
C ALA A 32 -10.99 -3.46 8.31
N LYS A 33 -12.20 -3.05 8.68
CA LYS A 33 -13.32 -2.77 7.78
C LYS A 33 -13.92 -1.42 8.15
N ALA A 34 -14.38 -0.69 7.13
CA ALA A 34 -15.07 0.57 7.31
C ALA A 34 -16.54 0.27 7.58
N ASP A 35 -16.92 0.22 8.87
CA ASP A 35 -18.29 -0.05 9.32
C ASP A 35 -19.03 1.24 9.72
N PHE A 36 -18.59 2.39 9.19
CA PHE A 36 -19.14 3.72 9.45
C PHE A 36 -19.68 4.35 8.17
N PRO A 37 -20.66 5.29 8.27
CA PRO A 37 -21.14 6.03 7.11
C PRO A 37 -19.99 6.84 6.51
N LYS A 38 -19.82 6.72 5.19
CA LYS A 38 -18.75 7.40 4.46
C LYS A 38 -19.22 8.78 4.03
N GLN A 39 -18.40 9.77 4.29
CA GLN A 39 -18.61 11.12 3.78
C GLN A 39 -18.16 11.18 2.32
N LYS A 40 -18.89 11.94 1.49
CA LYS A 40 -18.49 12.23 0.10
C LYS A 40 -17.29 13.18 0.08
N ALA A 41 -16.27 12.82 -0.67
CA ALA A 41 -15.07 13.62 -0.81
C ALA A 41 -14.60 13.74 -2.26
N PHE A 42 -14.22 14.95 -2.65
CA PHE A 42 -13.58 15.24 -3.91
C PHE A 42 -12.08 15.44 -3.67
N VAL A 43 -11.23 14.69 -4.36
CA VAL A 43 -9.77 14.83 -4.26
C VAL A 43 -9.30 15.85 -5.30
N VAL A 44 -8.65 16.91 -4.84
CA VAL A 44 -8.22 18.05 -5.68
C VAL A 44 -7.04 17.67 -6.57
N ASN A 45 -6.02 17.04 -6.01
CA ASN A 45 -4.75 16.71 -6.68
C ASN A 45 -4.59 15.20 -6.89
N LYS A 46 -5.38 14.65 -7.82
CA LYS A 46 -5.36 13.23 -8.20
C LYS A 46 -4.07 12.81 -8.93
N ASP A 47 -3.22 13.76 -9.29
CA ASP A 47 -1.89 13.57 -9.88
C ASP A 47 -0.92 12.87 -8.92
N LEU A 48 -1.10 13.02 -7.61
CA LEU A 48 -0.45 12.19 -6.58
C LEU A 48 -1.07 10.78 -6.55
N LYS A 49 -0.83 10.03 -7.64
CA LYS A 49 -1.51 8.76 -7.94
C LYS A 49 -1.34 7.73 -6.84
N ARG A 50 -0.15 7.62 -6.25
CA ARG A 50 0.12 6.62 -5.20
C ARG A 50 -0.69 6.92 -3.94
N GLU A 51 -0.67 8.16 -3.51
CA GLU A 51 -1.38 8.65 -2.34
C GLU A 51 -2.90 8.55 -2.55
N PHE A 52 -3.37 8.95 -3.73
CA PHE A 52 -4.76 8.80 -4.14
C PHE A 52 -5.23 7.35 -4.10
N ASP A 53 -4.43 6.41 -4.64
CA ASP A 53 -4.75 4.98 -4.62
C ASP A 53 -4.80 4.44 -3.18
N ILE A 54 -3.93 4.92 -2.28
CA ILE A 54 -3.96 4.57 -0.85
C ILE A 54 -5.27 5.04 -0.21
N LEU A 55 -5.64 6.31 -0.39
CA LEU A 55 -6.88 6.86 0.16
C LEU A 55 -8.11 6.11 -0.36
N LYS A 56 -8.14 5.85 -1.67
CA LYS A 56 -9.22 5.10 -2.32
C LYS A 56 -9.36 3.69 -1.75
N HIS A 57 -8.23 3.00 -1.51
CA HIS A 57 -8.25 1.67 -0.90
C HIS A 57 -8.54 1.67 0.59
N ALA A 58 -8.26 2.75 1.31
CA ALA A 58 -8.64 2.89 2.72
C ALA A 58 -10.16 2.91 2.88
N GLY A 59 -10.88 3.44 1.90
CA GLY A 59 -12.33 3.42 1.87
C GLY A 59 -12.97 4.22 3.02
N ILE A 60 -12.24 5.20 3.56
CA ILE A 60 -12.69 6.14 4.61
C ILE A 60 -13.76 7.09 4.04
N TYR A 61 -13.58 7.51 2.78
CA TYR A 61 -14.46 8.43 2.07
C TYR A 61 -15.11 7.75 0.86
N GLU A 62 -16.25 8.28 0.45
CA GLU A 62 -16.84 8.02 -0.86
C GLU A 62 -16.25 9.04 -1.84
N ILE A 63 -15.30 8.59 -2.67
CA ILE A 63 -14.62 9.48 -3.62
C ILE A 63 -15.57 9.82 -4.78
N VAL A 64 -15.87 11.10 -4.95
CA VAL A 64 -16.73 11.62 -6.02
C VAL A 64 -15.94 12.49 -7.00
N GLU A 65 -16.48 12.62 -8.22
CA GLU A 65 -15.89 13.45 -9.28
C GLU A 65 -16.37 14.91 -9.25
N ASP A 66 -17.49 15.18 -8.58
CA ASP A 66 -18.05 16.53 -8.43
C ASP A 66 -17.70 17.10 -7.03
N SER A 67 -17.29 18.36 -7.00
CA SER A 67 -16.90 19.09 -5.79
C SER A 67 -18.04 19.87 -5.11
N THR A 68 -19.21 19.98 -5.75
CA THR A 68 -20.31 20.90 -5.34
C THR A 68 -20.88 20.61 -3.95
N HIS A 69 -20.96 19.33 -3.56
CA HIS A 69 -21.49 18.89 -2.26
C HIS A 69 -20.58 17.86 -1.56
N ALA A 70 -19.27 18.02 -1.72
CA ALA A 70 -18.28 17.09 -1.21
C ALA A 70 -17.18 17.81 -0.43
N ALA A 71 -16.65 17.15 0.61
CA ALA A 71 -15.46 17.64 1.29
C ALA A 71 -14.27 17.63 0.32
N LYS A 72 -13.45 18.68 0.32
CA LYS A 72 -12.29 18.77 -0.57
C LYS A 72 -11.08 18.19 0.12
N ILE A 73 -10.47 17.18 -0.47
CA ILE A 73 -9.24 16.55 0.03
C ILE A 73 -8.06 17.00 -0.80
N THR A 74 -7.05 17.54 -0.12
CA THR A 74 -5.74 17.85 -0.71
C THR A 74 -4.71 16.87 -0.14
N LEU A 75 -4.11 16.06 -1.00
CA LEU A 75 -3.11 15.08 -0.64
C LEU A 75 -1.73 15.73 -0.54
N HIS A 76 -0.91 15.31 0.42
CA HIS A 76 0.49 15.71 0.50
C HIS A 76 1.41 14.57 0.07
N PRO A 77 2.57 14.85 -0.57
CA PRO A 77 3.52 13.82 -0.95
C PRO A 77 3.93 12.97 0.27
N MET A 78 3.80 11.65 0.16
CA MET A 78 4.14 10.77 1.28
C MET A 78 5.65 10.61 1.45
N LEU A 79 6.13 10.60 2.69
CA LEU A 79 7.53 10.31 2.98
C LEU A 79 7.66 8.82 3.31
N THR A 80 8.39 8.09 2.47
CA THR A 80 8.60 6.64 2.65
C THR A 80 10.02 6.40 3.16
N ARG A 81 10.13 5.81 4.36
CA ARG A 81 11.39 5.33 4.93
C ARG A 81 11.43 3.81 4.83
N THR A 82 12.37 3.31 4.03
CA THR A 82 12.67 1.90 3.90
C THR A 82 14.08 1.61 4.37
N PRO A 83 14.30 0.58 5.20
CA PRO A 83 15.66 0.07 5.41
C PRO A 83 16.24 -0.40 4.07
N SER A 84 17.57 -0.46 3.99
CA SER A 84 18.24 -0.95 2.78
C SER A 84 17.70 -2.34 2.41
N CYS A 85 17.12 -2.45 1.22
CA CYS A 85 16.55 -3.70 0.70
C CYS A 85 17.61 -4.77 0.42
N GLY A 86 18.91 -4.43 0.51
CA GLY A 86 20.02 -5.30 0.18
C GLY A 86 19.96 -6.64 0.91
N ASN A 87 19.75 -6.65 2.23
CA ASN A 87 19.77 -7.90 3.00
C ASN A 87 18.60 -8.83 2.66
N ALA A 88 17.40 -8.28 2.44
CA ALA A 88 16.24 -9.09 2.06
C ALA A 88 16.38 -9.60 0.62
N MET A 89 16.86 -8.76 -0.29
CA MET A 89 17.12 -9.15 -1.68
C MET A 89 18.19 -10.23 -1.78
N ILE A 90 19.32 -10.06 -1.08
CA ILE A 90 20.40 -11.06 -1.00
C ILE A 90 19.88 -12.36 -0.39
N GLY A 91 19.15 -12.30 0.73
CA GLY A 91 18.56 -13.48 1.35
C GLY A 91 17.59 -14.22 0.42
N SER A 92 16.76 -13.49 -0.31
CA SER A 92 15.88 -14.06 -1.33
C SER A 92 16.68 -14.70 -2.47
N MET A 93 17.77 -14.09 -2.92
CA MET A 93 18.62 -14.65 -3.97
C MET A 93 19.35 -15.92 -3.53
N ILE A 94 19.98 -15.93 -2.34
CA ILE A 94 20.69 -17.10 -1.78
C ILE A 94 19.75 -18.29 -1.65
N THR A 95 18.51 -18.03 -1.24
CA THR A 95 17.51 -19.08 -1.02
C THR A 95 16.68 -19.37 -2.28
N VAL A 96 17.01 -18.76 -3.42
CA VAL A 96 16.27 -18.85 -4.69
C VAL A 96 14.77 -18.56 -4.49
N GLY A 97 14.45 -17.68 -3.54
CA GLY A 97 13.08 -17.30 -3.18
C GLY A 97 12.27 -18.40 -2.50
N LEU A 98 12.89 -19.51 -2.08
CA LEU A 98 12.23 -20.57 -1.33
C LEU A 98 11.93 -20.17 0.11
N LEU A 99 12.80 -19.35 0.72
CA LEU A 99 12.56 -18.77 2.03
C LEU A 99 12.05 -17.33 1.92
N PRO A 100 11.02 -16.95 2.68
CA PRO A 100 10.54 -15.58 2.69
C PRO A 100 11.58 -14.70 3.39
N SER A 101 11.92 -13.59 2.74
CA SER A 101 12.62 -12.47 3.37
C SER A 101 11.69 -11.26 3.38
N GLY A 102 11.92 -10.30 4.26
CA GLY A 102 11.06 -9.12 4.28
C GLY A 102 11.55 -8.01 5.18
N PHE A 103 10.97 -6.84 5.00
CA PHE A 103 11.38 -5.62 5.66
C PHE A 103 10.20 -4.64 5.81
N PRO A 104 10.18 -3.81 6.87
CA PRO A 104 9.13 -2.83 7.09
C PRO A 104 9.31 -1.60 6.21
N TYR A 105 8.19 -1.02 5.78
CA TYR A 105 8.06 0.31 5.19
C TYR A 105 7.35 1.19 6.20
N ASN A 106 8.01 2.27 6.61
CA ASN A 106 7.42 3.29 7.46
C ASN A 106 7.08 4.50 6.58
N ILE A 107 5.81 4.86 6.51
CA ILE A 107 5.31 5.88 5.60
C ILE A 107 4.64 6.96 6.43
N THR A 108 5.09 8.21 6.30
CA THR A 108 4.34 9.35 6.80
C THR A 108 3.37 9.78 5.70
N TYR A 109 2.08 9.64 5.99
CA TYR A 109 0.99 9.93 5.09
C TYR A 109 0.15 11.06 5.65
N SER A 110 -0.04 12.13 4.88
CA SER A 110 -0.83 13.28 5.31
C SER A 110 -1.72 13.83 4.21
N TYR A 111 -2.83 14.44 4.64
CA TYR A 111 -3.79 15.10 3.76
C TYR A 111 -4.64 16.08 4.56
N ASP A 112 -5.14 17.10 3.86
CA ASP A 112 -6.02 18.10 4.43
C ASP A 112 -7.44 17.88 3.91
N VAL A 113 -8.43 18.05 4.78
CA VAL A 113 -9.86 17.97 4.47
C VAL A 113 -10.50 19.32 4.74
N ALA A 114 -10.99 19.98 3.70
CA ALA A 114 -11.73 21.23 3.79
C ALA A 114 -13.24 20.97 3.71
N GLU A 115 -13.97 21.36 4.75
CA GLU A 115 -15.42 21.25 4.87
C GLU A 115 -15.98 22.46 5.64
N ASN A 116 -17.05 23.08 5.11
CA ASN A 116 -17.83 24.14 5.78
C ASN A 116 -16.94 25.21 6.44
N SER A 117 -15.99 25.76 5.67
CA SER A 117 -15.04 26.81 6.09
C SER A 117 -13.99 26.38 7.14
N THR A 118 -13.93 25.09 7.49
CA THR A 118 -12.88 24.53 8.34
C THR A 118 -11.95 23.63 7.54
N THR A 119 -10.66 23.63 7.87
CA THR A 119 -9.67 22.71 7.30
C THR A 119 -9.12 21.85 8.42
N LYS A 120 -9.24 20.54 8.28
CA LYS A 120 -8.68 19.54 9.20
C LYS A 120 -7.49 18.88 8.55
N ASN A 121 -6.37 18.87 9.27
CA ASN A 121 -5.13 18.25 8.81
C ASN A 121 -5.03 16.86 9.43
N TYR A 122 -4.84 15.84 8.60
CA TYR A 122 -4.66 14.46 9.02
C TYR A 122 -3.24 14.01 8.71
N GLN A 123 -2.58 13.42 9.69
CA GLN A 123 -1.26 12.82 9.52
C GLN A 123 -1.20 11.49 10.24
N TYR A 124 -0.75 10.47 9.51
CA TYR A 124 -0.65 9.09 9.98
C TYR A 124 0.72 8.52 9.65
N ASN A 125 1.23 7.69 10.57
CA ASN A 125 2.38 6.84 10.32
C ASN A 125 1.88 5.45 9.94
N LEU A 126 1.98 5.11 8.66
CA LEU A 126 1.55 3.83 8.13
C LEU A 126 2.75 2.88 8.11
N GLU A 127 2.57 1.70 8.70
CA GLU A 127 3.57 0.63 8.64
C GLU A 127 3.08 -0.50 7.72
N VAL A 128 3.91 -0.85 6.74
CA VAL A 128 3.61 -1.91 5.76
C VAL A 128 4.81 -2.82 5.63
N TYR A 129 4.62 -4.11 5.86
CA TYR A 129 5.69 -5.08 5.71
C TYR A 129 5.72 -5.63 4.28
N GLN A 130 6.85 -5.48 3.60
CA GLN A 130 7.11 -6.11 2.32
C GLN A 130 7.82 -7.45 2.53
N SER A 131 7.31 -8.48 1.86
CA SER A 131 7.95 -9.80 1.77
C SER A 131 8.39 -10.09 0.34
N LEU A 132 9.57 -10.70 0.17
CA LEU A 132 10.09 -11.24 -1.08
C LEU A 132 10.13 -12.76 -0.96
N TRP A 133 9.35 -13.44 -1.79
CA TRP A 133 9.20 -14.89 -1.75
C TRP A 133 8.64 -15.40 -3.08
N LEU A 134 9.14 -16.51 -3.60
CA LEU A 134 8.71 -17.07 -4.89
C LEU A 134 7.19 -17.35 -4.90
N PHE A 135 6.67 -17.89 -3.80
CA PHE A 135 5.25 -18.25 -3.69
C PHE A 135 4.33 -17.04 -3.46
N ASN A 136 4.86 -15.82 -3.38
CA ASN A 136 4.03 -14.61 -3.40
C ASN A 136 3.26 -14.44 -4.72
N ILE A 137 3.65 -15.14 -5.80
CA ILE A 137 2.86 -15.19 -7.04
C ILE A 137 1.41 -15.63 -6.82
N PHE A 138 1.18 -16.51 -5.84
CA PHE A 138 -0.15 -17.00 -5.48
C PHE A 138 -0.93 -16.03 -4.57
N ARG A 139 -0.29 -14.95 -4.10
CA ARG A 139 -0.89 -13.97 -3.17
C ARG A 139 -1.44 -12.75 -3.92
N LEU A 140 -2.52 -12.98 -4.67
CA LEU A 140 -3.22 -11.93 -5.42
C LEU A 140 -3.72 -10.79 -4.52
N GLY A 141 -3.62 -9.56 -5.01
CA GLY A 141 -4.16 -8.36 -4.35
C GLY A 141 -3.37 -7.89 -3.12
N ARG A 142 -2.12 -8.33 -2.93
CA ARG A 142 -1.21 -7.85 -1.88
C ARG A 142 -0.31 -6.71 -2.36
N THR A 143 -0.86 -5.75 -3.09
CA THR A 143 -0.14 -4.56 -3.60
C THR A 143 0.13 -3.55 -2.48
N PHE A 144 1.16 -2.72 -2.65
CA PHE A 144 1.50 -1.63 -1.73
C PHE A 144 0.28 -0.75 -1.40
N SER A 145 -0.32 -0.09 -2.40
CA SER A 145 -1.42 0.87 -2.18
C SER A 145 -2.61 0.26 -1.42
N LYS A 146 -2.99 -0.98 -1.73
CA LYS A 146 -4.09 -1.69 -1.03
C LYS A 146 -3.76 -1.98 0.44
N GLN A 147 -2.53 -2.37 0.75
CA GLN A 147 -2.13 -2.68 2.12
C GLN A 147 -1.86 -1.42 2.93
N SER A 148 -1.27 -0.39 2.31
CA SER A 148 -1.16 0.95 2.88
C SER A 148 -2.55 1.54 3.15
N GLY A 149 -3.53 1.34 2.25
CA GLY A 149 -4.92 1.74 2.47
C GLY A 149 -5.55 1.06 3.69
N LYS A 150 -5.30 -0.24 3.89
CA LYS A 150 -5.71 -0.94 5.12
C LYS A 150 -5.04 -0.39 6.37
N ALA A 151 -3.75 -0.06 6.30
CA ALA A 151 -3.04 0.56 7.41
C ALA A 151 -3.60 1.96 7.73
N LEU A 152 -3.96 2.74 6.70
CA LEU A 152 -4.59 4.05 6.85
C LEU A 152 -5.97 3.95 7.50
N LEU A 153 -6.80 3.01 7.04
CA LEU A 153 -8.11 2.73 7.66
C LEU A 153 -7.97 2.32 9.12
N GLY A 154 -7.02 1.43 9.44
CA GLY A 154 -6.77 0.99 10.80
C GLY A 154 -6.34 2.14 11.71
N ASN A 155 -5.43 3.01 11.24
CA ASN A 155 -5.04 4.22 11.96
C ASN A 155 -6.22 5.18 12.15
N TYR A 156 -7.01 5.43 11.11
CA TYR A 156 -8.18 6.30 11.17
C TYR A 156 -9.17 5.85 12.25
N ILE A 157 -9.52 4.54 12.27
CA ILE A 157 -10.42 3.97 13.27
C ILE A 157 -9.82 4.05 14.68
N ALA A 158 -8.50 3.85 14.81
CA ALA A 158 -7.81 3.91 16.10
C ALA A 158 -7.75 5.34 16.65
N SER A 159 -7.61 6.36 15.79
CA SER A 159 -7.59 7.78 16.18
C SER A 159 -8.97 8.37 16.43
N SER A 160 -10.05 7.73 15.96
CA SER A 160 -11.43 8.18 16.18
C SER A 160 -12.08 7.60 17.45
N LYS A 161 -11.37 6.76 18.21
CA LYS A 161 -11.78 6.24 19.52
C LYS A 161 -11.24 7.12 20.63
#